data_AF-A0AAP8N7Y7-F1
#
_entry.id   AF-A0AAP8N7Y7-F1
#
_cell.length_a   1.000
_cell.length_b   1.000
_cell.length_c   1.000
_cell.angle_alpha   90.00
_cell.angle_beta   90.00
_cell.angle_gamma   90.00
#
_symmetry.space_group_name_H-M   'P 1'
#
loop_
_entity.id
_entity.type
_entity.pdbx_description
1 polymer ?
#
loop_
_entity_poly.entity_id
_entity_poly.type
_entity_poly.pdbx_seq_one_letter_code
_entity_poly.pdbx_strand_id
1 'polypeptide(L)'
;VVMILLPDEHQPAVYENEISPYLQSGNALAFAHGFNVHFDQIVPPADVDVFLVAPKGPGHLVRRTFVDGAAVPALFAVYQDVSGEAKE
;
A
#
# COMPACT_ATOMS: atom_id res chain seq x y z
N VAL A 1 -3.61 8.51 -4.81
CA VAL A 1 -3.06 7.23 -4.31
C VAL A 1 -1.58 7.41 -4.02
N VAL A 2 -1.13 7.01 -2.83
CA VAL A 2 0.29 6.93 -2.43
C VAL A 2 0.59 5.46 -2.14
N MET A 3 1.45 4.83 -2.96
CA MET A 3 1.85 3.41 -2.78
C MET A 3 3.20 3.33 -2.08
N ILE A 4 3.22 2.77 -0.87
CA ILE A 4 4.42 2.63 -0.05
C ILE A 4 5.10 1.29 -0.39
N LEU A 5 6.29 1.37 -0.99
CA LEU A 5 7.14 0.23 -1.40
C LEU A 5 8.56 0.30 -0.80
N LEU A 6 8.72 1.05 0.29
CA LEU A 6 9.96 1.10 1.05
C LEU A 6 10.13 -0.17 1.90
N PRO A 7 11.35 -0.51 2.35
CA PRO A 7 11.56 -1.57 3.34
C PRO A 7 10.69 -1.34 4.58
N ASP A 8 10.06 -2.39 5.09
CA ASP A 8 9.05 -2.29 6.15
C ASP A 8 9.57 -1.56 7.40
N GLU A 9 10.83 -1.76 7.76
CA GLU A 9 11.52 -1.11 8.88
C GLU A 9 11.73 0.40 8.70
N HIS A 10 11.67 0.91 7.47
CA HIS A 10 11.86 2.32 7.15
C HIS A 10 10.53 3.06 6.94
N GLN A 11 9.45 2.33 6.64
CA GLN A 11 8.15 2.93 6.37
C GLN A 11 7.64 3.83 7.52
N PRO A 12 7.74 3.48 8.82
CA PRO A 12 7.19 4.34 9.89
C PRO A 12 7.84 5.72 9.93
N ALA A 13 9.17 5.78 9.86
CA ALA A 13 9.89 7.04 9.92
C ALA A 13 9.61 7.94 8.70
N VAL A 14 9.57 7.35 7.50
CA VAL A 14 9.26 8.10 6.28
C VAL A 14 7.79 8.51 6.24
N TYR A 15 6.89 7.64 6.70
CA TYR A 15 5.47 7.96 6.80
C TYR A 15 5.22 9.18 7.67
N GLU A 16 5.78 9.20 8.89
CA GLU A 16 5.58 10.30 9.84
C GLU A 16 6.14 11.63 9.32
N ASN A 17 7.35 11.61 8.75
CA ASN A 17 8.07 12.85 8.40
C ASN A 17 7.77 13.36 6.99
N GLU A 18 7.43 12.47 6.06
CA GLU A 18 7.45 12.79 4.62
C GLU A 18 6.14 12.45 3.90
N ILE A 19 5.23 11.69 4.51
CA ILE A 19 3.95 11.31 3.88
C ILE A 19 2.77 11.91 4.64
N SER A 20 2.62 11.58 5.92
CA SER A 20 1.53 11.99 6.80
C SER A 20 1.25 13.49 6.76
N PRO A 21 2.25 14.41 6.80
CA PRO A 21 2.01 15.85 6.78
C PRO A 21 1.39 16.37 5.46
N TYR A 22 1.48 15.58 4.38
CA TYR A 22 1.02 15.95 3.04
C TYR A 22 -0.18 15.13 2.58
N LEU A 23 -0.66 14.19 3.39
CA LEU A 23 -1.90 13.48 3.10
C LEU A 23 -3.08 14.44 3.15
N GLN A 24 -3.95 14.34 2.15
CA GLN A 24 -5.19 15.09 2.08
C GLN A 24 -6.37 14.15 2.28
N SER A 25 -7.48 14.69 2.79
CA SER A 25 -8.73 13.96 2.93
C SER A 25 -9.16 13.34 1.59
N GLY A 26 -9.62 12.09 1.62
CA GLY A 26 -9.99 11.31 0.44
C GLY A 26 -8.80 10.80 -0.38
N ASN A 27 -7.56 10.97 0.09
CA ASN A 27 -6.43 10.24 -0.48
C ASN A 27 -6.58 8.74 -0.20
N ALA A 28 -5.78 7.93 -0.91
CA ALA A 28 -5.67 6.50 -0.66
C ALA A 28 -4.21 6.15 -0.39
N LEU A 29 -3.97 5.42 0.69
CA LEU A 29 -2.68 4.90 1.13
C LEU A 29 -2.62 3.40 0.83
N ALA A 30 -1.69 2.99 -0.02
CA ALA A 30 -1.60 1.62 -0.50
C ALA A 30 -0.27 0.97 -0.10
N PHE A 31 -0.30 -0.33 0.19
CA PHE A 31 0.88 -1.12 0.58
C PHE A 31 1.03 -2.39 -0.28
N ALA A 32 2.25 -2.90 -0.42
CA ALA A 32 2.49 -4.25 -0.99
C ALA A 32 2.58 -5.34 0.08
N HIS A 33 2.70 -4.94 1.35
CA HIS A 33 2.70 -5.83 2.50
C HIS A 33 1.97 -5.14 3.66
N GLY A 34 1.11 -5.87 4.37
CA GLY A 34 0.32 -5.32 5.47
C GLY A 34 1.07 -5.15 6.79
N PHE A 35 2.39 -5.37 6.86
CA PHE A 35 3.15 -5.42 8.12
C PHE A 35 2.92 -4.19 9.01
N ASN A 36 3.17 -2.99 8.47
CA ASN A 36 3.13 -1.76 9.27
C ASN A 36 1.70 -1.38 9.71
N VAL A 37 0.69 -1.70 8.91
CA VAL A 37 -0.72 -1.46 9.28
C VAL A 37 -1.22 -2.53 10.26
N HIS A 38 -0.82 -3.79 10.09
CA HIS A 38 -1.28 -4.90 10.94
C HIS A 38 -0.68 -4.87 12.35
N PHE A 39 0.56 -4.40 12.48
CA PHE A 39 1.27 -4.30 13.75
C PHE A 39 1.32 -2.87 14.30
N ASP A 40 0.41 -2.00 13.87
CA ASP A 40 0.22 -0.62 14.36
C ASP A 40 1.50 0.25 14.33
N GLN A 41 2.45 -0.05 13.43
CA GLN A 41 3.64 0.77 13.21
C GLN A 41 3.32 2.02 12.39
N ILE A 42 2.28 1.94 11.56
CA ILE A 42 1.64 3.07 10.88
C ILE A 42 0.16 3.03 11.21
N VAL A 43 -0.34 4.12 11.78
CA VAL A 43 -1.77 4.35 12.01
C VAL A 43 -2.25 5.42 11.01
N PRO A 44 -2.94 5.04 9.93
CA PRO A 44 -3.45 5.98 8.95
C PRO A 44 -4.52 6.91 9.55
N PRO A 45 -4.68 8.14 9.04
CA PRO A 45 -5.79 8.99 9.45
C PRO A 45 -7.14 8.39 9.02
N ALA A 46 -8.21 8.74 9.72
CA ALA A 46 -9.55 8.16 9.51
C ALA A 46 -10.24 8.61 8.22
N ASP A 47 -9.66 9.58 7.49
CA ASP A 47 -10.25 10.22 6.33
C ASP A 47 -9.53 9.87 5.01
N VAL A 48 -8.74 8.80 4.99
CA VAL A 48 -8.10 8.26 3.77
C VAL A 48 -8.47 6.79 3.54
N ASP A 49 -8.50 6.33 2.29
CA ASP A 49 -8.61 4.90 2.02
C ASP A 49 -7.30 4.19 2.36
N VAL A 50 -7.38 2.94 2.82
CA VAL A 50 -6.20 2.11 3.10
C VAL A 50 -6.42 0.72 2.56
N PHE A 51 -5.55 0.30 1.64
CA PHE A 51 -5.62 -1.03 1.03
C PHE A 51 -4.23 -1.58 0.73
N LEU A 52 -4.18 -2.84 0.29
CA LEU A 52 -2.95 -3.45 -0.20
C LEU A 52 -3.15 -4.18 -1.52
N VAL A 53 -2.10 -4.22 -2.32
CA VAL A 53 -1.94 -5.09 -3.48
C VAL A 53 -0.61 -5.79 -3.34
N ALA A 54 -0.63 -7.08 -3.00
CA ALA A 54 0.56 -7.86 -2.64
C ALA A 54 0.85 -8.95 -3.67
N PRO A 55 1.74 -8.71 -4.65
CA PRO A 55 2.23 -9.75 -5.56
C PRO A 55 2.89 -10.90 -4.79
N LYS A 56 2.58 -12.14 -5.18
CA LYS A 56 3.13 -13.36 -4.60
C LYS A 56 4.41 -13.77 -5.33
N GLY A 57 5.38 -12.86 -5.40
CA GLY A 57 6.66 -13.08 -6.04
C GLY A 57 7.60 -11.87 -5.96
N PRO A 58 8.90 -12.06 -6.27
CA PRO A 58 9.88 -10.99 -6.22
C PRO A 58 9.62 -9.93 -7.30
N GLY A 59 9.91 -8.66 -6.98
CA GLY A 59 9.58 -7.52 -7.84
C GLY A 59 10.14 -7.60 -9.27
N HIS A 60 11.34 -8.15 -9.45
CA HIS A 60 11.91 -8.34 -10.79
C HIS A 60 11.10 -9.34 -11.64
N LEU A 61 10.44 -10.34 -11.03
CA LEU A 61 9.55 -11.26 -11.74
C LEU A 61 8.20 -10.63 -12.06
N VAL A 62 7.69 -9.75 -11.18
CA VAL A 62 6.47 -8.97 -11.47
C VAL A 62 6.67 -8.22 -12.79
N ARG A 63 7.79 -7.50 -12.95
CA ARG A 63 8.07 -6.78 -14.21
C ARG A 63 8.33 -7.71 -15.39
N ARG A 64 9.16 -8.75 -15.22
CA ARG A 64 9.53 -9.65 -16.33
C ARG A 64 8.31 -10.37 -16.89
N THR A 65 7.52 -11.02 -16.02
CA THR A 65 6.33 -11.76 -16.45
C THR A 65 5.31 -10.85 -17.12
N PHE A 66 5.12 -9.62 -16.63
CA PHE A 66 4.27 -8.63 -17.27
C PHE A 66 4.69 -8.33 -18.72
N VAL A 67 5.99 -8.13 -18.97
CA VAL A 67 6.52 -7.87 -20.32
C VAL A 67 6.34 -9.09 -21.24
N ASP A 68 6.42 -10.30 -20.68
CA ASP A 68 6.25 -11.55 -21.41
C ASP A 68 4.77 -11.93 -21.65
N GLY A 69 3.81 -11.07 -21.28
CA GLY A 69 2.36 -11.34 -21.43
C GLY A 69 1.77 -12.29 -20.39
N ALA A 70 2.50 -12.55 -19.31
CA ALA A 70 2.07 -13.32 -18.15
C ALA A 70 1.92 -12.42 -16.91
N ALA A 71 1.66 -13.01 -15.73
CA ALA A 71 1.53 -12.25 -14.49
C ALA A 71 1.98 -13.04 -13.26
N VAL A 72 2.36 -12.32 -12.21
CA VAL A 72 2.49 -12.85 -10.86
C VAL A 72 1.13 -12.69 -10.15
N PRO A 73 0.55 -13.75 -9.54
CA PRO A 73 -0.67 -13.62 -8.76
C PRO A 73 -0.52 -12.61 -7.64
N ALA A 74 -1.56 -11.82 -7.36
CA ALA A 74 -1.54 -10.85 -6.28
C ALA A 74 -2.73 -11.08 -5.34
N LEU A 75 -2.52 -10.74 -4.06
CA LEU A 75 -3.61 -10.61 -3.10
C LEU A 75 -4.01 -9.13 -3.00
N PHE A 76 -5.28 -8.91 -2.73
CA PHE A 76 -5.85 -7.60 -2.46
C PHE A 76 -6.61 -7.65 -1.13
N ALA A 77 -6.52 -6.58 -0.34
CA ALA A 77 -7.34 -6.41 0.85
C ALA A 77 -7.56 -4.92 1.14
N VAL A 78 -8.74 -4.61 1.68
CA VAL A 78 -9.10 -3.28 2.18
C VAL A 78 -9.00 -3.30 3.70
N TYR A 79 -8.29 -2.33 4.25
CA TYR A 79 -8.22 -2.08 5.69
C TYR A 79 -9.19 -0.97 6.10
N GLN A 80 -9.28 0.10 5.32
CA GLN A 80 -10.16 1.25 5.54
C GLN A 80 -10.74 1.73 4.20
N ASP A 81 -12.06 1.92 4.16
CA ASP A 81 -12.81 2.40 2.98
C ASP A 81 -13.64 3.62 3.37
N VAL A 82 -13.09 4.80 3.09
CA VAL A 82 -13.69 6.12 3.35
C VAL A 82 -14.46 6.59 2.13
N SER A 83 -13.96 6.33 0.92
CA SER A 83 -14.59 6.74 -0.33
C SER A 83 -15.79 5.87 -0.72
N GLY A 84 -15.82 4.61 -0.28
CA GLY A 84 -16.74 3.59 -0.79
C GLY A 84 -16.26 2.95 -2.10
N GLU A 85 -15.08 3.35 -2.59
CA GLU A 85 -14.47 2.90 -3.84
C GLU A 85 -13.10 2.25 -3.61
N ALA A 86 -12.64 2.02 -2.37
CA ALA A 86 -11.30 1.48 -2.10
C ALA A 86 -11.02 0.10 -2.71
N LYS A 87 -12.08 -0.62 -3.13
CA LYS A 87 -12.00 -1.92 -3.81
C LYS A 87 -11.86 -1.83 -5.33
N GLU A 88 -12.37 -0.78 -5.94
CA GLU A 88 -12.47 -0.63 -7.41
C GLU A 88 -11.24 0.07 -8.00
#